data_AF-A0A1V1NQF3-F1
#
_entry.id   AF-A0A1V1NQF3-F1
#
_cell.length_a   1.000
_cell.length_b   1.000
_cell.length_c   1.000
_cell.angle_alpha   90.00
_cell.angle_beta   90.00
_cell.angle_gamma   90.00
#
_symmetry.space_group_name_H-M   'P 1'
#
loop_
_entity.id
_entity.type
_entity.pdbx_description
1 polymer ?
#
loop_
_entity_poly.entity_id
_entity_poly.type
_entity_poly.pdbx_seq_one_letter_code
_entity_poly.pdbx_strand_id
1 'polypeptide(L)'
;RYESHEKEVYLAEFKGEYTIITGYHKYISNAEKTGDYGGFNFEIKNDNGMLLLVLEVYRKSWVELQGKPVKYYVKERDVAKDNAYWRGNKLFMLLKTGISQSFRLIFHETCGDLPYTREELELSEGVTISPITNISPKDEGK
;
A
#
# COMPACT_ATOMS: atom_id res chain seq x y z
N ARG A 1 -33.01 7.31 -0.16
CA ARG A 1 -32.70 6.15 -1.03
C ARG A 1 -31.42 6.53 -1.76
N TYR A 2 -30.26 6.15 -1.22
CA TYR A 2 -28.96 6.57 -1.77
C TYR A 2 -28.52 5.56 -2.82
N GLU A 3 -28.47 6.00 -4.09
CA GLU A 3 -27.87 5.24 -5.18
C GLU A 3 -26.35 5.47 -5.15
N SER A 4 -25.63 4.40 -4.83
CA SER A 4 -24.18 4.29 -4.92
C SER A 4 -23.74 4.56 -6.36
N HIS A 5 -23.13 5.71 -6.61
CA HIS A 5 -22.47 5.97 -7.88
C HIS A 5 -21.10 5.30 -7.82
N GLU A 6 -21.08 4.03 -8.22
CA GLU A 6 -19.88 3.25 -8.46
C GLU A 6 -19.02 3.94 -9.53
N LYS A 7 -17.83 4.42 -9.12
CA LYS A 7 -16.58 4.63 -9.89
C LYS A 7 -15.96 5.99 -9.58
N GLU A 8 -15.36 6.10 -8.40
CA GLU A 8 -14.25 7.04 -8.23
C GLU A 8 -13.04 6.51 -9.01
N VAL A 9 -12.81 7.13 -10.16
CA VAL A 9 -11.66 6.86 -11.03
C VAL A 9 -10.47 7.63 -10.46
N TYR A 10 -9.58 6.93 -9.76
CA TYR A 10 -8.30 7.51 -9.35
C TYR A 10 -7.34 7.49 -10.54
N LEU A 11 -7.13 8.67 -11.12
CA LEU A 11 -6.23 8.90 -12.25
C LEU A 11 -4.82 9.17 -11.75
N ALA A 12 -3.84 8.41 -12.24
CA ALA A 12 -2.43 8.79 -12.16
C ALA A 12 -1.99 9.33 -13.52
N GLU A 13 -1.44 10.55 -13.55
CA GLU A 13 -0.85 11.13 -14.75
C GLU A 13 0.56 10.58 -14.95
N PHE A 14 0.84 10.02 -16.12
CA PHE A 14 2.15 9.57 -16.55
C PHE A 14 2.46 10.14 -17.93
N LYS A 15 3.48 11.03 -18.03
CA LYS A 15 3.90 11.65 -19.29
C LYS A 15 2.76 12.31 -20.09
N GLY A 16 1.75 12.86 -19.41
CA GLY A 16 0.57 13.48 -20.04
C GLY A 16 -0.58 12.52 -20.36
N GLU A 17 -0.47 11.22 -20.03
CA GLU A 17 -1.57 10.25 -20.14
C GLU A 17 -2.11 9.85 -18.77
N TYR A 18 -3.43 9.83 -18.64
CA TYR A 18 -4.12 9.43 -17.41
C TYR A 18 -4.41 7.92 -17.43
N THR A 19 -3.78 7.17 -16.52
CA THR A 19 -4.07 5.73 -16.36
C THR A 19 -5.04 5.52 -15.20
N ILE A 20 -6.16 4.83 -15.48
CA ILE A 20 -7.10 4.38 -14.46
C ILE A 20 -6.48 3.20 -13.72
N ILE A 21 -6.22 3.34 -12.42
CA ILE A 21 -5.69 2.24 -11.62
C ILE A 21 -6.83 1.53 -10.88
N THR A 22 -7.40 0.51 -11.52
CA THR A 22 -8.51 -0.28 -10.96
C THR A 22 -8.08 -1.24 -9.85
N GLY A 23 -6.78 -1.56 -9.75
CA GLY A 23 -6.26 -2.63 -8.90
C GLY A 23 -6.33 -2.36 -7.38
N TYR A 24 -6.41 -1.10 -6.95
CA TYR A 24 -6.44 -0.76 -5.52
C TYR A 24 -7.79 -0.24 -5.01
N HIS A 25 -8.81 -0.17 -5.87
CA HIS A 25 -10.15 0.32 -5.49
C HIS A 25 -10.72 -0.43 -4.27
N LYS A 26 -10.42 -1.73 -4.14
CA LYS A 26 -10.84 -2.54 -3.00
C LYS A 26 -10.25 -2.05 -1.67
N TYR A 27 -9.00 -1.58 -1.66
CA TYR A 27 -8.37 -1.03 -0.45
C TYR A 27 -9.02 0.28 -0.04
N ILE A 28 -9.25 1.19 -1.00
CA ILE A 28 -9.92 2.47 -0.76
C ILE A 28 -11.36 2.23 -0.28
N SER A 29 -12.13 1.40 -0.98
CA SER A 29 -13.50 1.06 -0.59
C SER A 29 -13.58 0.41 0.79
N ASN A 30 -12.62 -0.45 1.15
CA ASN A 30 -12.58 -1.05 2.47
C ASN A 30 -12.18 -0.04 3.55
N ALA A 31 -11.24 0.85 3.28
CA ALA A 31 -10.90 1.96 4.16
C ALA A 31 -12.09 2.91 4.36
N GLU A 32 -12.86 3.24 3.32
CA GLU A 32 -14.07 4.06 3.43
C GLU A 32 -15.12 3.45 4.35
N LYS A 33 -15.31 2.13 4.31
CA LYS A 33 -16.25 1.41 5.19
C LYS A 33 -15.91 1.54 6.67
N THR A 34 -14.67 1.87 7.02
CA THR A 34 -14.30 2.14 8.42
C THR A 34 -14.88 3.45 8.94
N GLY A 35 -15.22 4.40 8.05
CA GLY A 35 -15.54 5.78 8.41
C GLY A 35 -14.31 6.64 8.76
N ASP A 36 -13.15 6.01 8.96
CA ASP A 36 -11.90 6.65 9.39
C ASP A 36 -11.02 7.13 8.23
N TYR A 37 -11.35 6.77 6.99
CA TYR A 37 -10.56 7.16 5.83
C TYR A 37 -10.61 8.67 5.60
N GLY A 38 -9.44 9.31 5.57
CA GLY A 38 -9.25 10.74 5.38
C GLY A 38 -8.67 11.14 4.02
N GLY A 39 -8.43 10.17 3.13
CA GLY A 39 -7.75 10.39 1.85
C GLY A 39 -6.31 9.88 1.84
N PHE A 40 -5.67 9.97 0.67
CA PHE A 40 -4.22 9.79 0.53
C PHE A 40 -3.65 10.78 -0.50
N ASN A 41 -2.35 11.00 -0.44
CA ASN A 41 -1.58 11.75 -1.42
C ASN A 41 -0.30 10.98 -1.76
N PHE A 42 0.31 11.23 -2.92
CA PHE A 42 1.56 10.59 -3.27
C PHE A 42 2.51 11.50 -4.05
N GLU A 43 3.79 11.21 -3.92
CA GLU A 43 4.86 11.88 -4.66
C GLU A 43 5.83 10.82 -5.20
N ILE A 44 6.33 11.03 -6.42
CA ILE A 44 7.35 10.18 -7.03
C ILE A 44 8.64 10.96 -7.12
N LYS A 45 9.71 10.39 -6.57
CA LYS A 45 11.05 10.94 -6.56
C LYS A 45 11.98 10.08 -7.37
N ASN A 46 13.04 10.69 -7.89
CA ASN A 46 14.20 9.97 -8.35
C ASN A 46 15.18 9.79 -7.17
N ASP A 47 15.46 8.56 -6.80
CA ASP A 47 16.46 8.16 -5.81
C ASP A 47 17.57 7.40 -6.55
N ASN A 48 18.65 8.10 -6.89
CA ASN A 48 19.84 7.53 -7.53
C ASN A 48 19.56 6.75 -8.83
N GLY A 49 18.70 7.29 -9.71
CA GLY A 49 18.33 6.66 -10.97
C GLY A 49 17.19 5.65 -10.87
N MET A 50 16.65 5.43 -9.67
CA MET A 50 15.48 4.58 -9.41
C MET A 50 14.31 5.43 -8.92
N LEU A 51 13.09 4.91 -9.07
CA LEU A 51 11.91 5.59 -8.55
C LEU A 51 11.73 5.32 -7.06
N LEU A 52 11.33 6.34 -6.31
CA LEU A 52 10.89 6.27 -4.93
C LEU A 52 9.46 6.83 -4.86
N LEU A 53 8.52 5.99 -4.44
CA LEU A 53 7.17 6.41 -4.09
C LEU A 53 7.14 6.84 -2.62
N VAL A 54 6.64 8.04 -2.36
CA VAL A 54 6.27 8.53 -1.04
C VAL A 54 4.75 8.63 -1.00
N LEU A 55 4.11 7.86 -0.15
CA LEU A 55 2.66 7.83 0.01
C LEU A 55 2.28 8.37 1.38
N GLU A 56 1.30 9.27 1.41
CA GLU A 56 0.76 9.89 2.60
C GLU A 56 -0.69 9.44 2.76
N VAL A 57 -1.02 8.71 3.83
CA VAL A 57 -2.39 8.21 4.06
C VAL A 57 -2.94 8.84 5.34
N TYR A 58 -4.14 9.40 5.25
CA TYR A 58 -4.80 10.10 6.34
C TYR A 58 -5.84 9.19 7.00
N ARG A 59 -5.75 9.07 8.33
CA ARG A 59 -6.71 8.33 9.15
C ARG A 59 -7.28 9.26 10.23
N LYS A 60 -8.59 9.46 10.20
CA LYS A 60 -9.31 10.44 11.03
C LYS A 60 -9.28 10.10 12.52
N SER A 61 -9.37 8.82 12.86
CA SER A 61 -9.43 8.35 14.26
C SER A 61 -8.12 8.48 15.02
N TRP A 62 -6.99 8.65 14.34
CA TRP A 62 -5.68 8.78 14.97
C TRP A 62 -5.42 10.22 15.43
N VAL A 63 -6.04 10.59 16.55
CA VAL A 63 -5.94 11.91 17.17
C VAL A 63 -4.49 12.25 17.53
N GLU A 64 -3.70 11.24 17.88
CA GLU A 64 -2.27 11.36 18.21
C GLU A 64 -1.45 11.90 17.02
N LEU A 65 -1.90 11.66 15.79
CA LEU A 65 -1.25 12.22 14.60
C LEU A 65 -1.59 13.69 14.35
N GLN A 66 -2.55 14.26 15.08
CA GLN A 66 -2.98 15.67 14.94
C GLN A 66 -3.30 16.05 13.48
N GLY A 67 -3.95 15.14 12.74
CA GLY A 67 -4.28 15.35 11.33
C GLY A 67 -3.11 15.16 10.36
N LYS A 68 -1.93 14.74 10.81
CA LYS A 68 -0.81 14.40 9.93
C LYS A 68 -1.03 13.03 9.27
N PRO A 69 -0.58 12.85 8.02
CA PRO A 69 -0.65 11.56 7.36
C PRO A 69 0.43 10.62 7.87
N VAL A 70 0.17 9.32 7.73
CA VAL A 70 1.19 8.28 7.83
C VAL A 70 1.97 8.27 6.52
N LYS A 71 3.29 8.39 6.60
CA LYS A 71 4.18 8.31 5.43
C LYS A 71 4.64 6.88 5.21
N TYR A 72 4.45 6.39 4.00
CA TYR A 72 4.91 5.09 3.54
C TYR A 72 5.84 5.27 2.33
N TYR A 73 6.93 4.51 2.30
CA TYR A 73 7.98 4.66 1.29
C TYR A 73 8.15 3.34 0.56
N VAL A 74 8.11 3.38 -0.77
CA VAL A 74 8.37 2.21 -1.61
C VAL A 74 9.42 2.55 -2.65
N LYS A 75 10.57 1.88 -2.59
CA LYS A 75 11.60 2.02 -3.62
C LYS A 75 11.33 1.04 -4.74
N GLU A 76 11.56 1.48 -5.97
CA GLU A 76 11.46 0.64 -7.17
C GLU A 76 12.22 -0.67 -6.99
N ARG A 77 13.47 -0.60 -6.52
CA ARG A 77 14.33 -1.78 -6.33
C ARG A 77 13.75 -2.85 -5.40
N ASP A 78 12.89 -2.45 -4.45
CA ASP A 78 12.37 -3.36 -3.42
C ASP A 78 11.14 -4.13 -3.93
N VAL A 79 10.50 -3.65 -5.01
CA VAL A 79 9.28 -4.24 -5.57
C VAL A 79 9.43 -4.59 -7.05
N ALA A 80 10.59 -4.29 -7.63
CA ALA A 80 10.78 -4.40 -9.05
C ALA A 80 11.02 -5.82 -9.52
N LYS A 81 10.37 -6.14 -10.64
CA LYS A 81 10.47 -7.44 -11.30
C LYS A 81 11.19 -7.34 -12.63
N ASP A 82 12.01 -8.34 -12.94
CA ASP A 82 12.68 -8.42 -14.23
C ASP A 82 11.74 -8.98 -15.32
N ASN A 83 10.65 -8.25 -15.62
CA ASN A 83 9.76 -8.58 -16.73
C ASN A 83 9.39 -7.34 -17.55
N ALA A 84 9.05 -7.58 -18.83
CA ALA A 84 8.77 -6.52 -19.79
C ALA A 84 7.56 -5.66 -19.39
N TYR A 85 6.55 -6.29 -18.79
CA TYR A 85 5.36 -5.60 -18.31
C TYR A 85 5.71 -4.58 -17.22
N TRP A 86 6.58 -4.94 -16.30
CA TRP A 86 6.99 -4.06 -15.22
C TRP A 86 7.85 -2.91 -15.71
N ARG A 87 8.83 -3.19 -16.58
CA ARG A 87 9.66 -2.15 -17.21
C ARG A 87 8.83 -1.11 -17.97
N GLY A 88 7.73 -1.53 -18.60
CA GLY A 88 6.80 -0.64 -19.31
C GLY A 88 5.85 0.15 -18.40
N ASN A 89 5.57 -0.34 -17.18
CA ASN A 89 4.52 0.19 -16.31
C ASN A 89 5.02 0.55 -14.90
N LYS A 90 6.29 0.96 -14.76
CA LYS A 90 6.98 1.20 -13.48
C LYS A 90 6.21 2.07 -12.48
N LEU A 91 5.62 3.16 -12.93
CA LEU A 91 4.87 4.04 -12.03
C LEU A 91 3.60 3.35 -11.50
N PHE A 92 2.86 2.73 -12.41
CA PHE A 92 1.57 2.09 -12.12
C PHE A 92 1.70 1.02 -11.04
N MET A 93 2.66 0.10 -11.16
CA MET A 93 2.77 -0.95 -10.13
C MET A 93 3.45 -0.45 -8.85
N LEU A 94 4.19 0.66 -8.88
CA LEU A 94 4.77 1.24 -7.67
C LEU A 94 3.64 1.77 -6.80
N LEU A 95 2.73 2.52 -7.42
CA LEU A 95 1.51 2.99 -6.79
C LEU A 95 0.63 1.84 -6.32
N LYS A 96 0.40 0.83 -7.19
CA LYS A 96 -0.38 -0.36 -6.83
C LYS A 96 0.16 -1.06 -5.58
N THR A 97 1.47 -1.31 -5.54
CA THR A 97 2.12 -2.00 -4.42
C THR A 97 2.14 -1.14 -3.17
N GLY A 98 2.47 0.15 -3.27
CA GLY A 98 2.50 1.05 -2.12
C GLY A 98 1.13 1.29 -1.50
N ILE A 99 0.08 1.45 -2.30
CA ILE A 99 -1.29 1.58 -1.80
C ILE A 99 -1.73 0.28 -1.11
N SER A 100 -1.49 -0.87 -1.75
CA SER A 100 -1.76 -2.19 -1.18
C SER A 100 -1.11 -2.38 0.20
N GLN A 101 0.19 -2.10 0.31
CA GLN A 101 0.96 -2.26 1.55
C GLN A 101 0.50 -1.29 2.65
N SER A 102 0.41 0.00 2.33
CA SER A 102 0.05 1.03 3.31
C SER A 102 -1.36 0.86 3.84
N PHE A 103 -2.33 0.51 2.98
CA PHE A 103 -3.72 0.35 3.42
C PHE A 103 -3.90 -0.90 4.28
N ARG A 104 -3.18 -2.01 4.00
CA ARG A 104 -3.15 -3.17 4.91
C ARG A 104 -2.57 -2.86 6.27
N LEU A 105 -1.62 -1.93 6.34
CA LEU A 105 -1.01 -1.51 7.60
C LEU A 105 -1.94 -0.56 8.38
N ILE A 106 -2.56 0.41 7.69
CA ILE A 106 -3.30 1.51 8.33
C ILE A 106 -4.76 1.16 8.60
N PHE A 107 -5.39 0.38 7.71
CA PHE A 107 -6.77 -0.09 7.81
C PHE A 107 -6.79 -1.62 7.97
N HIS A 108 -5.95 -2.14 8.86
CA HIS A 108 -5.75 -3.58 9.06
C HIS A 108 -7.06 -4.34 9.32
N GLU A 109 -8.00 -3.72 10.03
CA GLU A 109 -9.33 -4.25 10.33
C GLU A 109 -10.19 -4.60 9.10
N THR A 110 -9.97 -3.94 7.97
CA THR A 110 -10.76 -4.14 6.74
C THR A 110 -9.92 -4.56 5.54
N CYS A 111 -8.61 -4.32 5.59
CA CYS A 111 -7.68 -4.62 4.52
C CYS A 111 -6.70 -5.75 4.88
N GLY A 112 -6.51 -6.10 6.16
CA GLY A 112 -5.48 -7.03 6.63
C GLY A 112 -5.56 -8.41 5.98
N ASP A 113 -6.77 -8.93 5.78
CA ASP A 113 -7.02 -10.23 5.14
C ASP A 113 -7.00 -10.19 3.61
N LEU A 114 -6.77 -9.02 3.00
CA LEU A 114 -6.66 -8.92 1.56
C LEU A 114 -5.36 -9.60 1.09
N PRO A 115 -5.42 -10.42 0.02
CA PRO A 115 -4.25 -11.11 -0.46
C PRO A 115 -3.15 -10.11 -0.83
N TYR A 116 -1.91 -10.47 -0.53
CA TYR A 116 -0.75 -9.77 -1.04
C TYR A 116 -0.86 -9.66 -2.55
N THR A 117 -0.47 -8.51 -3.09
CA THR A 117 -0.41 -8.38 -4.55
C THR A 117 0.64 -9.35 -5.09
N ARG A 118 0.50 -9.76 -6.36
CA ARG A 118 1.50 -10.59 -7.02
C ARG A 118 2.90 -9.99 -6.90
N GLU A 119 2.97 -8.65 -6.93
CA GLU A 119 4.19 -7.86 -6.78
C GLU A 119 4.90 -8.11 -5.46
N GLU A 120 4.14 -8.40 -4.40
CA GLU A 120 4.64 -8.64 -3.05
C GLU A 120 4.97 -10.12 -2.79
N LEU A 121 4.21 -11.04 -3.38
CA LEU A 121 4.39 -12.49 -3.18
C LEU A 121 5.70 -13.01 -3.79
N GLU A 122 6.09 -12.49 -4.96
CA GLU A 122 7.31 -12.94 -5.65
C GLU A 122 8.60 -12.40 -4.99
N LEU A 123 8.50 -11.56 -3.94
CA LEU A 123 9.63 -11.22 -3.04
C LEU A 123 9.89 -12.31 -1.99
N SER A 124 8.95 -13.25 -1.80
CA SER A 124 9.06 -14.35 -0.83
C SER A 124 9.75 -15.60 -1.39
N GLU A 125 9.99 -15.69 -2.71
CA GLU A 125 10.82 -16.75 -3.31
C GLU A 125 12.31 -16.45 -3.06
N GLY A 126 12.70 -16.55 -1.79
CA GLY A 126 14.06 -16.25 -1.29
C GLY A 126 14.10 -15.94 0.21
N VAL A 127 12.96 -15.66 0.84
CA VAL A 127 12.88 -15.48 2.30
C VAL A 127 12.10 -16.65 2.89
N THR A 128 12.83 -17.62 3.43
CA THR A 128 12.25 -18.67 4.27
C THR A 128 11.72 -18.01 5.54
N ILE A 129 10.42 -17.75 5.61
CA ILE A 129 9.77 -17.32 6.84
C ILE A 129 9.65 -18.56 7.73
N SER A 130 10.65 -18.80 8.57
CA SER A 130 10.51 -19.77 9.66
C SER A 130 9.42 -19.25 10.60
N PRO A 131 8.39 -20.06 10.92
CA PRO A 131 7.39 -19.65 11.91
C PRO A 131 8.10 -19.31 13.23
N ILE A 132 7.73 -18.18 13.83
CA ILE A 132 8.16 -17.85 15.20
C ILE A 132 7.50 -18.87 16.13
N THR A 133 8.17 -19.98 16.37
CA THR A 133 7.77 -20.92 17.42
C THR A 133 8.33 -20.44 18.75
N ASN A 134 7.38 -20.07 19.62
CA ASN A 134 7.47 -19.98 21.07
C ASN A 134 8.34 -18.88 21.69
N ILE A 135 7.64 -17.84 22.16
CA ILE A 135 8.01 -17.15 23.39
C ILE A 135 7.74 -18.16 24.52
N SER A 136 8.76 -18.92 24.94
CA SER A 136 8.68 -19.60 26.23
C SER A 136 8.73 -18.54 27.33
N PRO A 137 7.80 -18.55 28.30
CA PRO A 137 7.93 -17.71 29.49
C PRO A 137 9.14 -18.22 30.27
N LYS A 138 10.19 -17.42 30.40
CA LYS A 138 11.22 -17.67 31.40
C LYS A 138 10.75 -17.05 32.71
N ASP A 139 10.16 -17.93 33.51
CA ASP A 139 10.28 -18.06 34.96
C ASP A 139 10.30 -16.80 35.82
N GLU A 140 9.23 -16.68 36.59
CA GLU A 140 9.22 -16.04 37.90
C GLU A 140 10.27 -16.70 38.84
N GLY A 141 11.01 -15.86 39.56
CA GLY A 141 11.45 -16.17 40.92
C GLY A 141 12.89 -16.65 41.13
N LYS A 142 13.75 -15.74 41.63
CA LYS A 142 14.18 -15.73 43.03
C LYS A 142 14.97 -14.47 43.37
#